data_AF-A0A4Y2QQ94-F1
#
_entry.id   AF-A0A4Y2QQ94-F1
#
_cell.length_a   1.000
_cell.length_b   1.000
_cell.length_c   1.000
_cell.angle_alpha   90.00
_cell.angle_beta   90.00
_cell.angle_gamma   90.00
#
_symmetry.space_group_name_H-M   'P 1'
#
loop_
_entity.id
_entity.type
_entity.pdbx_description
1 polymer ?
#
loop_
_entity_poly.entity_id
_entity_poly.type
_entity_poly.pdbx_seq_one_letter_code
_entity_poly.pdbx_strand_id
1 'polypeptide(L)'
;MYGREARGFLNVLNSSWCGEISLPLNMKKSAVDYLQELKINFEIAAEQASIIAAGKQKTYADYFNRRTKSKELSIGEQVYLLIPDSSNKLYARWTGPGEVIQHQLILTKLNFLTEKYGTAM
;
A
#
# COMPACT_ATOMS: atom_id res chain seq x y z
N MET A 1 24.59 14.74 8.22
CA MET A 1 23.58 13.67 8.36
C MET A 1 24.21 12.41 7.77
N TYR A 2 24.78 11.54 8.60
CA TYR A 2 25.56 10.39 8.12
C TYR A 2 24.66 9.16 8.09
N GLY A 3 24.05 8.89 6.95
CA GLY A 3 23.58 7.56 6.60
C GLY A 3 24.58 6.97 5.61
N ARG A 4 25.23 5.86 5.94
CA ARG A 4 25.76 5.01 4.87
C ARG A 4 24.55 4.57 4.05
N GLU A 5 24.62 4.66 2.73
CA GLU A 5 23.61 4.02 1.89
C GLU A 5 23.46 2.58 2.35
N ALA A 6 22.26 2.21 2.77
CA ALA A 6 21.99 0.85 3.19
C ALA A 6 22.30 -0.04 1.98
N ARG A 7 23.39 -0.81 2.06
CA ARG A 7 23.70 -1.80 1.03
C ARG A 7 22.58 -2.83 1.04
N GLY A 8 21.64 -2.68 0.11
CA GLY A 8 20.60 -3.66 -0.12
C GLY A 8 21.22 -5.00 -0.49
N PHE A 9 20.51 -6.07 -0.17
CA PHE A 9 20.90 -7.44 -0.52
C PHE A 9 21.18 -7.60 -2.04
N LEU A 10 20.43 -6.89 -2.90
CA LEU A 10 20.68 -6.85 -4.35
C LEU A 10 22.01 -6.18 -4.71
N ASN A 11 22.39 -5.15 -3.95
CA ASN A 11 23.65 -4.45 -4.18
C ASN A 11 24.84 -5.35 -3.79
N VAL A 12 24.69 -6.15 -2.73
CA VAL A 12 25.67 -7.17 -2.33
C VAL A 12 25.79 -8.28 -3.40
N LEU A 13 24.65 -8.73 -3.97
CA LEU A 13 24.64 -9.69 -5.07
C LEU A 13 25.33 -9.14 -6.32
N ASN A 14 25.03 -7.89 -6.70
CA ASN A 14 25.65 -7.24 -7.86
C ASN A 14 27.17 -7.13 -7.68
N SER A 15 27.65 -6.62 -6.54
CA SER A 15 29.09 -6.52 -6.26
C SER A 15 29.80 -7.89 -6.19
N SER A 16 29.10 -8.94 -5.74
CA SER A 16 29.61 -10.32 -5.76
C SER A 16 29.72 -10.85 -7.19
N TRP A 17 28.71 -10.63 -8.03
CA TRP A 17 28.67 -11.09 -9.43
C TRP A 17 29.66 -10.33 -10.32
N CYS A 18 29.83 -9.03 -10.08
CA CYS A 18 30.78 -8.17 -10.79
C CYS A 18 32.24 -8.34 -10.29
N GLY A 19 32.49 -9.24 -9.32
CA GLY A 19 33.83 -9.56 -8.83
C GLY A 19 34.47 -8.48 -7.96
N GLU A 20 33.72 -7.47 -7.51
CA GLU A 20 34.19 -6.44 -6.58
C GLU A 20 34.43 -7.00 -5.17
N ILE A 21 33.79 -8.12 -4.84
CA ILE A 21 33.93 -8.84 -3.57
C ILE A 21 34.48 -10.23 -3.87
N SER A 22 35.69 -10.53 -3.41
CA SER A 22 36.25 -11.88 -3.50
C SER A 22 35.46 -12.82 -2.60
N LEU A 23 34.69 -13.72 -3.19
CA LEU A 23 33.97 -14.77 -2.46
C LEU A 23 35.00 -15.66 -1.72
N PRO A 24 34.76 -15.99 -0.43
CA PRO A 24 35.63 -16.93 0.26
C PRO A 24 35.57 -18.29 -0.44
N LEU A 25 36.73 -18.83 -0.80
CA LEU A 25 36.92 -20.11 -1.52
C LEU A 25 36.30 -21.35 -0.82
N ASN A 26 35.73 -21.18 0.37
CA ASN A 26 35.07 -22.21 1.19
C ASN A 26 33.54 -22.15 1.11
N MET A 27 32.96 -21.76 -0.03
CA MET A 27 31.51 -21.76 -0.19
C MET A 27 31.00 -23.19 -0.38
N LYS A 28 30.40 -23.77 0.67
CA LYS A 28 29.92 -25.17 0.70
C LYS A 28 28.69 -25.44 -0.19
N LYS A 29 28.02 -24.40 -0.67
CA LYS A 29 26.80 -24.48 -1.48
C LYS A 29 27.06 -23.86 -2.84
N SER A 30 26.55 -24.48 -3.91
CA SER A 30 26.61 -23.89 -5.25
C SER A 30 25.86 -22.55 -5.25
N ALA A 31 26.31 -21.59 -6.08
CA ALA A 31 25.60 -20.32 -6.24
C ALA A 31 24.12 -20.52 -6.63
N VAL A 32 23.84 -21.61 -7.36
CA VAL A 32 22.48 -22.00 -7.76
C VAL A 32 21.63 -22.39 -6.55
N ASP A 33 22.17 -23.20 -5.63
CA ASP A 33 21.45 -23.65 -4.43
C ASP A 33 21.11 -22.46 -3.53
N TYR A 34 22.04 -21.50 -3.42
CA TYR A 34 21.81 -20.28 -2.66
C TYR A 34 20.67 -19.43 -3.24
N LEU A 35 20.63 -19.26 -4.56
CA LEU A 35 19.56 -18.50 -5.22
C LEU A 35 18.20 -19.19 -5.09
N GLN A 36 18.16 -20.52 -5.14
CA GLN A 36 16.93 -21.29 -4.92
C GLN A 36 16.43 -21.13 -3.48
N GLU A 37 17.30 -21.28 -2.48
CA GLU A 37 16.97 -21.07 -1.06
C GLU A 37 16.48 -19.64 -0.81
N LEU A 38 17.12 -18.66 -1.44
CA LEU A 38 16.76 -17.25 -1.34
C LEU A 38 15.37 -16.97 -1.94
N LYS A 39 15.04 -17.56 -3.09
CA LYS A 39 13.70 -17.45 -3.67
C LYS A 39 12.62 -17.98 -2.72
N ILE A 40 12.83 -19.17 -2.16
CA ILE A 40 11.89 -19.79 -1.22
C ILE A 40 11.70 -18.91 0.02
N ASN A 41 12.79 -18.35 0.56
CA ASN A 41 12.71 -17.46 1.72
C ASN A 41 11.90 -16.19 1.43
N PHE A 42 11.99 -15.62 0.22
CA PHE A 42 11.17 -14.47 -0.16
C PHE A 42 9.70 -14.82 -0.31
N GLU A 43 9.38 -15.99 -0.86
CA GLU A 43 7.99 -16.46 -0.98
C GLU A 43 7.35 -16.61 0.41
N ILE A 44 8.06 -17.23 1.36
CA ILE A 44 7.63 -17.36 2.76
C ILE A 44 7.46 -15.99 3.42
N ALA A 45 8.43 -15.09 3.23
CA ALA A 45 8.37 -13.75 3.82
C ALA A 45 7.20 -12.93 3.26
N ALA A 46 6.92 -13.04 1.96
CA ALA A 46 5.80 -12.36 1.32
C ALA A 46 4.46 -12.90 1.82
N GLU A 47 4.32 -14.22 1.94
CA GLU A 47 3.13 -14.86 2.52
C GLU A 47 2.90 -14.38 3.95
N GLN A 48 3.93 -14.43 4.80
CA GLN A 48 3.83 -13.99 6.19
C GLN A 48 3.49 -12.50 6.31
N ALA A 49 4.10 -11.65 5.48
CA ALA A 49 3.80 -10.23 5.43
C ALA A 49 2.33 -9.98 5.06
N SER A 50 1.77 -10.75 4.11
CA SER A 50 0.36 -10.64 3.71
C SER A 50 -0.60 -10.99 4.84
N ILE A 51 -0.32 -12.07 5.59
CA ILE A 51 -1.14 -12.53 6.73
C ILE A 51 -1.12 -11.47 7.84
N ILE A 52 0.06 -10.97 8.18
CA ILE A 52 0.21 -9.93 9.21
C ILE A 52 -0.48 -8.65 8.77
N ALA A 53 -0.31 -8.23 7.51
CA ALA A 53 -0.93 -7.03 6.98
C ALA A 53 -2.47 -7.12 7.07
N ALA A 54 -3.07 -8.24 6.68
CA ALA A 54 -4.51 -8.46 6.77
C ALA A 54 -5.00 -8.43 8.23
N GLY A 55 -4.30 -9.12 9.13
CA GLY A 55 -4.63 -9.09 10.56
C GLY A 55 -4.53 -7.69 11.16
N LYS A 56 -3.45 -6.96 10.84
CA LYS A 56 -3.24 -5.58 11.30
C LYS A 56 -4.28 -4.63 10.73
N GLN A 57 -4.64 -4.75 9.46
CA GLN A 57 -5.68 -3.95 8.83
C GLN A 57 -7.02 -4.11 9.55
N LYS A 58 -7.40 -5.35 9.90
CA LYS A 58 -8.61 -5.62 10.69
C LYS A 58 -8.54 -4.97 12.07
N THR A 59 -7.46 -5.21 12.82
CA THR A 59 -7.30 -4.61 14.16
C THR A 59 -7.30 -3.08 14.14
N TYR A 60 -6.71 -2.48 13.10
CA TYR A 60 -6.72 -1.04 12.87
C TYR A 60 -8.16 -0.54 12.65
N ALA A 61 -8.89 -1.17 11.74
CA ALA A 61 -10.29 -0.83 11.49
C ALA A 61 -11.15 -0.95 12.75
N ASP A 62 -11.01 -2.04 13.51
CA ASP A 62 -11.76 -2.26 14.75
C ASP A 62 -11.44 -1.20 15.81
N TYR A 63 -10.16 -0.83 15.97
CA TYR A 63 -9.74 0.19 16.94
C TYR A 63 -10.31 1.57 16.61
N PHE A 64 -10.21 2.01 15.35
CA PHE A 64 -10.71 3.33 14.94
C PHE A 64 -12.23 3.37 14.84
N ASN A 65 -12.88 2.27 14.46
CA ASN A 65 -14.34 2.21 14.35
C ASN A 65 -15.06 1.95 15.67
N ARG A 66 -14.34 1.65 16.76
CA ARG A 66 -14.94 1.29 18.06
C ARG A 66 -15.95 2.31 18.61
N ARG A 67 -15.78 3.60 18.29
CA ARG A 67 -16.67 4.69 18.73
C ARG A 67 -17.56 5.24 17.61
N THR A 68 -17.47 4.66 16.42
CA THR A 68 -18.21 5.12 15.25
C THR A 68 -19.64 4.60 15.35
N LYS A 69 -20.61 5.49 15.17
CA LYS A 69 -22.01 5.11 14.96
C LYS A 69 -22.24 4.87 13.47
N SER A 70 -23.00 3.84 13.13
CA SER A 70 -23.49 3.64 11.77
C SER A 70 -24.36 4.84 11.40
N LYS A 71 -23.92 5.63 10.41
CA LYS A 71 -24.72 6.71 9.83
C LYS A 71 -25.26 6.23 8.50
N GLU A 72 -26.57 5.98 8.45
CA GLU A 72 -27.30 5.79 7.21
C GLU A 72 -27.72 7.18 6.73
N LEU A 73 -27.26 7.56 5.55
CA LEU A 73 -27.71 8.78 4.89
C LEU A 73 -29.01 8.44 4.16
N SER A 74 -29.98 9.33 4.18
CA SER A 74 -31.21 9.15 3.39
C SER A 74 -31.14 9.98 2.10
N ILE A 75 -31.81 9.50 1.04
CA ILE A 75 -32.00 10.28 -0.19
C ILE A 75 -32.72 11.59 0.19
N GLY A 76 -32.19 12.72 -0.25
CA GLY A 76 -32.67 14.05 0.10
C GLY A 76 -32.04 14.67 1.37
N GLU A 77 -31.17 13.96 2.10
CA GLU A 77 -30.44 14.55 3.23
C GLU A 77 -29.34 15.50 2.74
N GLN A 78 -29.22 16.68 3.36
CA GLN A 78 -28.12 17.60 3.10
C GLN A 78 -26.86 17.17 3.86
N VAL A 79 -25.76 16.99 3.14
CA VAL A 79 -24.48 16.52 3.67
C VAL A 79 -23.33 17.44 3.25
N TYR A 80 -22.36 17.60 4.13
CA TYR A 80 -21.10 18.26 3.80
C TYR A 80 -20.09 17.24 3.28
N LEU A 81 -19.34 17.63 2.26
CA LEU A 81 -18.32 16.79 1.64
C LEU A 81 -16.93 17.31 2.00
N LEU A 82 -16.08 16.44 2.53
CA LEU A 82 -14.66 16.76 2.77
C LEU A 82 -13.84 16.21 1.61
N ILE A 83 -13.54 17.07 0.63
CA ILE A 83 -12.75 16.72 -0.55
C ILE A 83 -11.43 17.50 -0.50
N PRO A 84 -10.27 16.86 -0.69
CA PRO A 84 -9.02 17.59 -0.82
C PRO A 84 -8.95 18.30 -2.18
N ASP A 85 -8.89 19.63 -2.16
CA ASP A 85 -8.75 20.45 -3.37
C ASP A 85 -7.31 20.44 -3.93
N SER A 86 -6.38 19.82 -3.23
CA SER A 86 -4.96 19.76 -3.59
C SER A 86 -4.38 18.36 -3.44
N SER A 87 -3.21 18.12 -4.04
CA SER A 87 -2.42 16.91 -3.85
C SER A 87 -2.05 16.66 -2.38
N ASN A 88 -2.10 17.67 -1.52
CA ASN A 88 -1.77 17.56 -0.11
C ASN A 88 -3.05 17.35 0.72
N LYS A 89 -3.15 16.16 1.32
CA LYS A 89 -4.29 15.70 2.13
C LYS A 89 -4.59 16.59 3.35
N LEU A 90 -3.65 17.43 3.77
CA LEU A 90 -3.81 18.31 4.92
C LEU A 90 -4.67 19.55 4.64
N TYR A 91 -4.82 19.93 3.36
CA TYR A 91 -5.63 21.10 2.96
C TYR A 91 -7.04 20.72 2.52
N ALA A 92 -7.62 19.66 3.08
CA ALA A 92 -8.99 19.29 2.78
C ALA A 92 -9.97 20.36 3.31
N ARG A 93 -10.89 20.82 2.46
CA ARG A 93 -11.91 21.81 2.80
C ARG A 93 -13.28 21.15 2.79
N TRP A 94 -14.14 21.60 3.70
CA TRP A 94 -15.56 21.23 3.68
C TRP A 94 -16.25 22.00 2.57
N THR A 95 -16.69 21.29 1.54
CA THR A 95 -17.55 21.81 0.49
C THR A 95 -18.99 21.71 0.97
N GLY A 96 -19.79 22.74 0.65
CA GLY A 96 -21.10 23.04 1.24
C GLY A 96 -22.16 21.93 1.19
N PRO A 97 -23.41 22.24 1.60
CA PRO A 97 -24.45 21.22 1.70
C PRO A 97 -24.83 20.71 0.30
N GLY A 98 -24.46 19.46 0.02
CA GLY A 98 -24.90 18.71 -1.14
C GLY A 98 -26.06 17.78 -0.76
N GLU A 99 -26.98 17.54 -1.69
CA GLU A 99 -28.09 16.62 -1.49
C GLU A 99 -27.70 15.20 -1.90
N VAL A 100 -28.09 14.20 -1.11
CA VAL A 100 -27.89 12.79 -1.46
C VAL A 100 -28.93 12.40 -2.51
N ILE A 101 -28.50 12.27 -3.77
CA ILE A 101 -29.38 11.97 -4.92
C ILE A 101 -29.72 10.47 -5.01
N GLN A 102 -28.74 9.60 -4.77
CA GLN A 102 -28.92 8.16 -4.94
C GLN A 102 -27.92 7.35 -4.09
N HIS A 103 -28.39 6.23 -3.51
CA HIS A 103 -27.51 5.20 -2.98
C HIS A 103 -27.07 4.28 -4.11
N GLN A 104 -25.83 4.40 -4.54
CA GLN A 104 -25.26 3.44 -5.48
C GLN A 104 -24.73 2.24 -4.68
N LEU A 105 -25.40 1.09 -4.82
CA LEU A 105 -24.91 -0.17 -4.28
C LEU A 105 -23.72 -0.63 -5.13
N ILE A 106 -22.54 -0.08 -4.87
CA ILE A 106 -21.32 -0.53 -5.53
C ILE A 106 -20.95 -1.86 -4.88
N LEU A 107 -21.32 -2.96 -5.53
CA LEU A 107 -20.73 -4.25 -5.25
C LEU A 107 -19.23 -4.11 -5.46
N THR A 108 -18.49 -4.35 -4.37
CA THR A 108 -17.03 -4.40 -4.29
C THR A 108 -16.33 -3.04 -4.26
N LYS A 109 -15.85 -2.68 -3.07
CA LYS A 109 -14.76 -1.71 -2.88
C LYS A 109 -13.62 -1.99 -3.85
N LEU A 110 -13.01 -0.91 -4.34
CA LEU A 110 -11.82 -0.81 -5.20
C LEU A 110 -12.08 -0.70 -6.70
N ASN A 111 -12.65 0.44 -7.11
CA ASN A 111 -12.24 1.11 -8.35
C ASN A 111 -12.25 2.64 -8.10
N PHE A 112 -11.42 3.07 -7.15
CA PHE A 112 -10.96 4.47 -7.12
C PHE A 112 -9.81 4.60 -8.10
N LEU A 113 -10.10 4.62 -9.41
CA LEU A 113 -9.20 5.16 -10.45
C LEU A 113 -10.09 5.67 -11.59
N THR A 114 -10.36 6.97 -11.61
CA THR A 114 -9.78 7.89 -12.60
C THR A 114 -10.15 7.54 -14.05
N GLU A 115 -11.29 8.05 -14.50
CA GLU A 115 -11.47 8.38 -15.92
C GLU A 115 -11.93 9.84 -16.06
N LYS A 116 -10.92 10.68 -16.25
CA LYS A 116 -10.87 11.77 -17.23
C LYS A 116 -12.20 12.51 -17.51
N TYR A 117 -12.34 13.66 -16.86
CA TYR A 117 -12.83 14.85 -17.57
C TYR A 117 -11.76 15.23 -18.62
N GLY A 118 -11.83 14.57 -19.77
CA GLY A 118 -11.15 14.93 -21.00
C GLY A 118 -12.17 15.51 -21.97
N THR A 119 -12.12 16.84 -22.09
CA THR A 119 -12.53 17.70 -23.21
C THR A 119 -13.13 17.03 -24.45
N ALA A 120 -14.36 17.43 -24.80
CA ALA A 120 -14.80 17.56 -26.18
C ALA A 120 -15.68 18.81 -26.30
N MET A 121 -15.03 19.91 -26.70
CA MET A 121 -15.57 20.87 -27.65
C MET A 121 -14.87 20.57 -28.98
#